data_AF-A0A1I6L3P9-F1
#
_entry.id   AF-A0A1I6L3P9-F1
#
_cell.length_a   1.000
_cell.length_b   1.000
_cell.length_c   1.000
_cell.angle_alpha   90.00
_cell.angle_beta   90.00
_cell.angle_gamma   90.00
#
_symmetry.space_group_name_H-M   'P 1'
#
loop_
_entity.id
_entity.type
_entity.pdbx_description
1 polymer ?
#
loop_
_entity_poly.entity_id
_entity_poly.type
_entity_poly.pdbx_seq_one_letter_code
_entity_poly.pdbx_strand_id
1 'polypeptide(L)'
;MLHQTFQSFVQNPKDLAGLIAYALYKADKVDFMKAHPQVDVHGFVLSMNLPSQIDTYRTRAEIMLEDMAEESLSDALADAEADHLRRLRRIERTLGFWSGVWSNVIANLIAAGISVFLVVLVFGSKINFWSGLLKYLAQ
;
A
#
# COMPACT_ATOMS: atom_id res chain seq x y z
N MET A 1 -45.08 -2.38 -24.54
CA MET A 1 -43.70 -2.04 -24.97
C MET A 1 -42.74 -1.71 -23.81
N LEU A 2 -43.03 -2.12 -22.57
CA LEU A 2 -42.19 -1.76 -21.40
C LEU A 2 -40.98 -2.70 -21.18
N HIS A 3 -40.90 -3.82 -21.92
CA HIS A 3 -39.91 -4.88 -21.71
C HIS A 3 -38.61 -4.75 -22.53
N GLN A 4 -38.59 -3.95 -23.60
CA GLN A 4 -37.43 -3.92 -24.50
C GLN A 4 -36.31 -2.97 -24.02
N THR A 5 -36.64 -1.87 -23.34
CA THR A 5 -35.62 -0.88 -22.91
C THR A 5 -34.56 -1.46 -21.99
N PHE A 6 -34.89 -2.44 -21.12
CA PHE A 6 -33.85 -3.07 -20.31
C PHE A 6 -32.86 -3.86 -21.17
N GLN A 7 -33.37 -4.64 -22.13
CA GLN A 7 -32.55 -5.46 -23.03
C GLN A 7 -31.71 -4.61 -23.99
N SER A 8 -32.12 -3.37 -24.25
CA SER A 8 -31.34 -2.41 -25.03
C SER A 8 -30.06 -1.98 -24.30
N PHE A 9 -30.05 -1.99 -22.96
CA PHE A 9 -28.90 -1.58 -22.15
C PHE A 9 -28.11 -2.77 -21.61
N VAL A 10 -28.79 -3.86 -21.23
CA VAL A 10 -28.20 -5.00 -20.52
C VAL A 10 -28.19 -6.23 -21.42
N GLN A 11 -26.99 -6.65 -21.81
CA GLN A 11 -26.82 -7.79 -22.72
C GLN A 11 -26.91 -9.14 -21.99
N ASN A 12 -26.45 -9.19 -20.74
CA ASN A 12 -26.49 -10.39 -19.91
C ASN A 12 -26.54 -10.03 -18.42
N PRO A 13 -26.93 -10.94 -17.51
CA PRO A 13 -27.06 -10.65 -16.08
C PRO A 13 -25.75 -10.23 -15.37
N LYS A 14 -24.60 -10.43 -16.00
CA LYS A 14 -23.27 -10.06 -15.48
C LYS A 14 -22.70 -8.81 -16.17
N ASP A 15 -23.46 -8.17 -17.06
CA ASP A 15 -23.08 -6.93 -17.74
C ASP A 15 -23.22 -5.75 -16.77
N LEU A 16 -22.22 -5.57 -15.92
CA LEU A 16 -22.22 -4.54 -14.88
C LEU A 16 -22.33 -3.13 -15.48
N ALA A 17 -21.59 -2.85 -16.56
CA ALA A 17 -21.67 -1.59 -17.28
C ALA A 17 -23.09 -1.35 -17.82
N GLY A 18 -23.73 -2.37 -18.42
CA GLY A 18 -25.11 -2.28 -18.87
C GLY A 18 -26.11 -2.06 -17.72
N LEU A 19 -25.92 -2.73 -16.58
CA LEU A 19 -26.78 -2.57 -15.40
C LEU A 19 -26.71 -1.15 -14.84
N ILE A 20 -25.50 -0.59 -14.74
CA ILE A 20 -25.28 0.79 -14.29
C ILE A 20 -25.84 1.77 -15.33
N ALA A 21 -25.59 1.56 -16.63
CA ALA A 21 -26.13 2.38 -17.70
C ALA A 21 -27.67 2.42 -17.66
N TYR A 22 -28.32 1.28 -17.42
CA TYR A 22 -29.77 1.22 -17.23
C TYR A 22 -30.23 1.97 -15.97
N ALA A 23 -29.49 1.87 -14.87
CA ALA A 23 -29.79 2.62 -13.65
C ALA A 23 -29.70 4.14 -13.88
N LEU A 24 -28.68 4.60 -14.60
CA LEU A 24 -28.53 6.02 -15.00
C LEU A 24 -29.70 6.48 -15.85
N TYR A 25 -30.07 5.71 -16.88
CA TYR A 25 -31.26 5.98 -17.69
C TYR A 25 -32.53 6.11 -16.82
N LYS A 26 -32.70 5.23 -15.83
CA LYS A 26 -33.87 5.26 -14.95
C LYS A 26 -33.88 6.49 -14.04
N ALA A 27 -32.71 6.91 -13.55
CA ALA A 27 -32.57 8.14 -12.78
C ALA A 27 -32.97 9.36 -13.64
N ASP A 28 -32.41 9.48 -14.84
CA ASP A 28 -32.72 10.58 -15.77
C ASP A 28 -34.19 10.60 -16.19
N LYS A 29 -34.80 9.41 -16.37
CA LYS A 29 -36.24 9.30 -16.63
C LYS A 29 -37.07 9.83 -15.46
N VAL A 30 -36.71 9.51 -14.23
CA VAL A 30 -37.41 9.98 -13.03
C VAL A 30 -37.29 11.49 -12.93
N ASP A 31 -36.11 12.04 -13.17
CA ASP A 31 -35.89 13.49 -13.10
C ASP A 31 -36.60 14.24 -14.24
N PHE A 32 -36.65 13.65 -15.43
CA PHE A 32 -37.48 14.16 -16.53
C PHE A 32 -38.96 14.22 -16.15
N MET A 33 -39.51 13.15 -15.56
CA MET A 33 -40.92 13.10 -15.14
C MET A 33 -41.23 14.11 -14.03
N LYS A 34 -40.28 14.36 -13.12
CA LYS A 34 -40.44 15.39 -12.08
C LYS A 34 -40.42 16.80 -12.67
N ALA A 35 -39.53 17.05 -13.62
CA ALA A 35 -39.40 18.36 -14.26
C ALA A 35 -40.56 18.66 -15.23
N HIS A 36 -41.15 17.64 -15.84
CA HIS A 36 -42.20 17.77 -16.85
C HIS A 36 -43.41 16.88 -16.52
N PRO A 37 -44.12 17.15 -15.41
CA PRO A 37 -45.20 16.27 -14.91
C PRO A 37 -46.40 16.14 -15.86
N GLN A 38 -46.57 17.11 -16.77
CA GLN A 38 -47.68 17.15 -17.73
C GLN A 38 -47.32 16.55 -19.10
N VAL A 39 -46.04 16.22 -19.33
CA VAL A 39 -45.54 15.77 -20.63
C VAL A 39 -45.51 14.24 -20.66
N ASP A 40 -45.94 13.65 -21.78
CA ASP A 40 -45.82 12.21 -21.99
C ASP A 40 -44.35 11.79 -22.05
N VAL A 41 -43.99 10.82 -21.21
CA VAL A 41 -42.64 10.25 -21.13
C VAL A 41 -42.27 9.44 -22.36
N HIS A 42 -43.22 9.08 -23.23
CA HIS A 42 -42.95 8.28 -24.43
C HIS A 42 -41.89 8.91 -25.34
N GLY A 43 -41.93 10.23 -25.53
CA GLY A 43 -40.93 10.94 -26.34
C GLY A 43 -39.52 10.77 -25.77
N PHE A 44 -39.38 10.91 -24.45
CA PHE A 44 -38.13 10.68 -23.74
C PHE A 44 -37.65 9.23 -23.87
N VAL A 45 -38.56 8.26 -23.71
CA VAL A 45 -38.22 6.84 -23.84
C VAL A 45 -37.71 6.55 -25.25
N LEU A 46 -38.35 7.06 -26.29
CA LEU A 46 -37.88 6.89 -27.66
C LEU A 46 -36.50 7.53 -27.86
N SER A 47 -36.32 8.78 -27.44
CA SER A 47 -35.04 9.49 -27.62
C SER A 47 -33.89 8.78 -26.92
N MET A 48 -34.10 8.27 -25.71
CA MET A 48 -33.06 7.62 -24.91
C MET A 48 -32.79 6.16 -25.30
N ASN A 49 -33.67 5.54 -26.08
CA ASN A 49 -33.44 4.21 -26.68
C ASN A 49 -32.73 4.29 -28.05
N LEU A 50 -32.33 5.47 -28.53
CA LEU A 50 -31.47 5.56 -29.70
C LEU A 50 -30.11 4.89 -29.40
N PRO A 51 -29.50 4.18 -30.37
CA PRO A 51 -28.20 3.54 -30.18
C PRO A 51 -27.13 4.48 -29.62
N SER A 52 -27.04 5.71 -30.14
CA SER A 52 -26.07 6.72 -29.68
C SER A 52 -26.28 7.13 -28.22
N GLN A 53 -27.53 7.19 -27.76
CA GLN A 53 -27.85 7.53 -26.38
C GLN A 53 -27.52 6.37 -25.45
N ILE A 54 -27.85 5.14 -25.87
CA ILE A 54 -27.48 3.92 -25.14
C ILE A 54 -25.95 3.87 -24.98
N ASP A 55 -25.19 4.07 -26.06
CA ASP A 55 -23.73 4.10 -26.02
C ASP A 55 -23.23 5.18 -25.05
N THR A 56 -23.84 6.36 -25.05
CA THR A 56 -23.48 7.44 -24.11
C THR A 56 -23.67 7.02 -22.65
N TYR A 57 -24.80 6.37 -22.31
CA TYR A 57 -25.02 5.86 -20.95
C TYR A 57 -24.05 4.74 -20.60
N ARG A 58 -23.70 3.87 -21.56
CA ARG A 58 -22.71 2.81 -21.37
C ARG A 58 -21.32 3.38 -21.12
N THR A 59 -20.87 4.35 -21.92
CA THR A 59 -19.60 5.03 -21.70
C THR A 59 -19.55 5.72 -20.33
N ARG A 60 -20.63 6.39 -19.91
CA ARG A 60 -20.70 6.96 -18.55
C ARG A 60 -20.59 5.90 -17.46
N ALA A 61 -21.27 4.77 -17.64
CA ALA A 61 -21.20 3.66 -16.70
C ALA A 61 -19.80 3.04 -16.63
N GLU A 62 -19.12 2.92 -17.77
CA GLU A 62 -17.74 2.43 -17.85
C GLU A 62 -16.76 3.37 -17.14
N ILE A 63 -16.88 4.68 -17.35
CA ILE A 63 -16.08 5.69 -16.64
C ILE A 63 -16.32 5.59 -15.11
N MET A 64 -17.58 5.49 -14.67
CA MET A 64 -17.88 5.34 -13.24
C MET A 64 -17.28 4.07 -12.62
N LEU A 65 -17.23 2.98 -13.39
CA LEU A 65 -16.61 1.73 -12.95
C LEU A 65 -15.09 1.85 -12.89
N GLU A 66 -14.48 2.54 -13.84
CA GLU A 66 -13.05 2.84 -13.87
C GLU A 66 -12.66 3.71 -12.68
N ASP A 67 -13.37 4.81 -12.44
CA ASP A 67 -13.15 5.71 -11.30
C ASP A 67 -13.26 4.94 -9.96
N MET A 68 -14.29 4.11 -9.81
CA MET A 68 -14.48 3.30 -8.60
C MET A 68 -13.36 2.26 -8.41
N ALA A 69 -12.90 1.66 -9.50
CA ALA A 69 -11.79 0.71 -9.46
C ALA A 69 -10.47 1.42 -9.09
N GLU A 70 -10.21 2.60 -9.67
CA GLU A 70 -9.04 3.41 -9.36
C GLU A 70 -9.04 3.86 -7.89
N GLU A 71 -10.16 4.37 -7.39
CA GLU A 71 -10.31 4.78 -5.99
C GLU A 71 -10.06 3.61 -5.03
N SER A 72 -10.70 2.46 -5.29
CA SER A 72 -10.52 1.25 -4.47
C SER A 72 -9.08 0.71 -4.52
N LEU A 73 -8.38 0.86 -5.64
CA LEU A 73 -7.00 0.38 -5.78
C LEU A 73 -6.02 1.35 -5.13
N SER A 74 -6.26 2.66 -5.24
CA SER A 74 -5.46 3.73 -4.65
C SER A 74 -5.40 3.60 -3.13
N ASP A 75 -6.55 3.35 -2.50
CA ASP A 75 -6.64 3.11 -1.05
C ASP A 75 -5.86 1.86 -0.63
N ALA A 76 -6.00 0.76 -1.39
CA ALA A 76 -5.28 -0.48 -1.13
C ALA A 76 -3.75 -0.32 -1.29
N LEU A 77 -3.32 0.50 -2.25
CA LEU A 77 -1.92 0.76 -2.52
C LEU A 77 -1.30 1.65 -1.43
N ALA A 78 -2.02 2.69 -1.00
CA ALA A 78 -1.63 3.55 0.11
C ALA A 78 -1.47 2.76 1.42
N ASP A 79 -2.39 1.84 1.71
CA ASP A 79 -2.31 0.96 2.88
C ASP A 79 -1.12 0.00 2.81
N ALA A 80 -0.84 -0.56 1.63
CA ALA A 80 0.32 -1.44 1.41
C ALA A 80 1.65 -0.70 1.59
N GLU A 81 1.79 0.51 1.04
CA GLU A 81 2.97 1.36 1.23
C GLU A 81 3.16 1.74 2.70
N ALA A 82 2.07 2.10 3.39
CA ALA A 82 2.12 2.43 4.81
C ALA A 82 2.57 1.22 5.66
N ASP A 83 2.10 0.00 5.37
CA ASP A 83 2.55 -1.20 6.09
C ASP A 83 4.03 -1.50 5.81
N HIS A 84 4.49 -1.36 4.56
CA HIS A 84 5.91 -1.52 4.22
C HIS A 84 6.82 -0.53 4.95
N LEU A 85 6.46 0.76 4.98
CA LEU A 85 7.23 1.77 5.73
C LEU A 85 7.25 1.50 7.24
N ARG A 86 6.13 1.01 7.81
CA ARG A 86 6.08 0.60 9.22
C ARG A 86 6.99 -0.59 9.50
N ARG A 87 7.06 -1.58 8.61
CA ARG A 87 7.97 -2.72 8.72
C ARG A 87 9.43 -2.29 8.64
N LEU A 88 9.78 -1.42 7.69
CA LEU A 88 11.14 -0.88 7.55
C LEU A 88 11.57 -0.14 8.82
N ARG A 89 10.75 0.77 9.35
CA ARG A 89 11.03 1.47 10.61
C ARG A 89 11.19 0.53 11.80
N ARG A 90 10.42 -0.57 11.84
CA ARG A 90 10.54 -1.59 12.89
C ARG A 90 11.89 -2.30 12.81
N ILE A 91 12.30 -2.70 11.60
CA ILE A 91 13.59 -3.36 11.35
C ILE A 91 14.73 -2.40 11.71
N GLU A 92 14.69 -1.15 11.25
CA GLU A 92 15.70 -0.13 11.57
C GLU A 92 15.84 0.09 13.08
N ARG A 93 14.73 0.19 13.82
CA ARG A 93 14.79 0.30 15.29
C ARG A 93 15.46 -0.91 15.93
N THR A 94 15.16 -2.11 15.48
CA THR A 94 15.78 -3.32 16.02
C THR A 94 17.27 -3.37 15.69
N LEU A 95 17.67 -3.04 14.46
CA LEU A 95 19.08 -3.00 14.06
C LEU A 95 19.87 -1.90 14.79
N GLY A 96 19.29 -0.71 14.95
CA GLY A 96 19.90 0.37 15.71
C GLY A 96 20.10 0.02 17.18
N PHE A 97 19.12 -0.65 17.80
CA PHE A 97 19.26 -1.18 19.15
C PHE A 97 20.40 -2.19 19.26
N TRP A 98 20.47 -3.18 18.37
CA TRP A 98 21.53 -4.19 18.37
C TRP A 98 22.92 -3.62 18.06
N SER A 99 23.00 -2.65 17.15
CA SER A 99 24.22 -1.89 16.84
C SER A 99 24.78 -1.21 18.09
N GLY A 100 23.93 -0.52 18.87
CA GLY A 100 24.34 0.14 20.11
C GLY A 100 24.78 -0.85 21.19
N VAL A 101 24.11 -2.00 21.30
CA VAL A 101 24.50 -3.07 22.23
C VAL A 101 25.88 -3.64 21.86
N TRP A 102 26.11 -4.01 20.60
CA TRP A 102 27.40 -4.54 20.14
C TRP A 102 28.54 -3.52 20.25
N SER A 103 28.28 -2.24 19.99
CA SER A 103 29.27 -1.17 20.15
C SER A 103 29.77 -1.07 21.59
N ASN A 104 28.88 -1.11 22.58
CA ASN A 104 29.26 -1.06 24.00
C ASN A 104 30.00 -2.32 24.45
N VAL A 105 29.59 -3.51 23.98
CA VAL A 105 30.27 -4.77 24.32
C VAL A 105 31.70 -4.77 23.77
N ILE A 106 31.89 -4.37 22.51
CA ILE A 106 33.22 -4.32 21.88
C ILE A 106 34.10 -3.26 22.54
N ALA A 107 33.55 -2.07 22.83
CA ALA A 107 34.28 -1.01 23.52
C ALA A 107 34.78 -1.45 24.90
N ASN A 108 33.92 -2.12 25.68
CA ASN A 108 34.30 -2.64 27.00
C ASN A 108 35.32 -3.78 26.90
N LEU A 109 35.21 -4.66 25.91
CA LEU A 109 36.18 -5.73 25.68
C LEU A 109 37.57 -5.17 25.35
N ILE A 110 37.62 -4.17 24.45
CA ILE A 110 38.86 -3.48 24.08
C ILE A 110 39.45 -2.76 25.29
N ALA A 111 38.64 -2.02 26.05
CA ALA A 111 39.07 -1.31 27.24
C ALA A 111 39.63 -2.26 28.32
N ALA A 112 38.97 -3.39 28.55
CA ALA A 112 39.45 -4.43 29.46
C ALA A 112 40.78 -5.04 28.97
N GLY A 113 40.88 -5.36 27.67
CA GLY A 113 42.10 -5.87 27.07
C GLY A 113 43.29 -4.90 27.20
N ILE A 114 43.07 -3.62 26.91
CA ILE A 114 44.08 -2.56 27.08
C ILE A 114 44.47 -2.42 28.56
N SER A 115 43.51 -2.47 29.47
CA SER A 115 43.76 -2.36 30.91
C SER A 115 44.62 -3.53 31.41
N VAL A 116 44.28 -4.76 31.03
CA VAL A 116 45.08 -5.95 31.36
C VAL A 116 46.48 -5.86 30.76
N PHE A 117 46.59 -5.45 29.50
CA PHE A 117 47.87 -5.28 28.82
C PHE A 117 48.77 -4.26 29.55
N LEU A 118 48.22 -3.11 29.94
CA LEU A 118 48.96 -2.09 30.69
C LEU A 118 49.41 -2.59 32.06
N VAL A 119 48.56 -3.33 32.78
CA VAL A 119 48.92 -3.93 34.07
C VAL A 119 50.07 -4.91 33.91
N VAL A 120 50.02 -5.80 32.90
CA VAL A 120 51.09 -6.76 32.62
C VAL A 120 52.40 -6.04 32.26
N LEU A 121 52.34 -4.96 31.48
CA LEU A 121 53.53 -4.21 31.08
C LEU A 121 54.18 -3.49 32.28
N VAL A 122 53.38 -2.81 33.11
CA VAL A 122 53.86 -2.04 34.27
C VAL A 122 54.35 -2.97 35.40
N PHE A 123 53.61 -4.03 35.72
CA PHE A 123 54.04 -4.97 36.76
C PHE A 123 55.14 -5.91 36.27
N GLY A 124 55.08 -6.34 35.01
CA GLY A 124 56.11 -7.19 34.41
C GLY A 124 57.47 -6.48 34.29
N SER A 125 57.48 -5.17 34.01
CA SER A 125 58.71 -4.37 34.02
C SER A 125 59.30 -4.19 35.43
N LYS A 126 58.47 -4.14 36.48
CA LYS A 126 58.94 -4.04 37.87
C LYS A 126 59.41 -5.36 38.50
N ILE A 127 58.86 -6.50 38.06
CA ILE A 127 59.06 -7.81 38.71
C ILE A 127 60.17 -8.65 38.03
N ASN A 128 60.90 -8.11 37.05
CA ASN A 128 61.88 -8.88 36.25
C ASN A 128 61.25 -10.08 35.50
N PHE A 129 59.91 -10.06 35.33
CA PHE A 129 59.08 -11.11 34.72
C PHE A 129 59.51 -11.44 33.29
N TRP A 130 59.93 -10.42 32.53
CA TRP A 130 60.46 -10.57 31.16
C TRP A 130 61.69 -11.47 31.08
N SER A 131 62.53 -11.51 32.13
CA SER A 131 63.72 -12.37 32.17
C SER A 131 63.37 -13.86 32.37
N GLY A 132 62.25 -14.16 33.05
CA GLY A 132 61.74 -15.53 33.23
C GLY A 132 61.00 -16.03 31.99
N LEU A 133 60.24 -15.16 31.33
CA LEU A 133 59.47 -15.50 30.12
C LEU A 133 60.38 -15.72 28.89
N LEU A 134 61.43 -14.91 28.73
CA LEU A 134 62.47 -15.13 27.71
C LEU A 134 63.24 -16.44 27.92
N LYS A 135 63.44 -16.88 29.17
CA LYS A 135 64.07 -18.17 29.47
C LYS A 135 63.17 -19.36 29.11
N TYR A 136 61.86 -19.24 29.28
CA TYR A 136 60.89 -20.29 28.95
C TYR A 136 60.61 -20.42 27.44
N LEU A 137 60.75 -19.34 26.67
CA LEU A 137 60.59 -19.35 25.20
C LEU A 137 61.87 -19.73 24.45
N ALA A 138 63.03 -19.70 25.11
CA ALA A 138 64.34 -20.03 24.53
C ALA A 138 64.78 -21.48 24.78
N GLN A 139 63.90 -22.32 25.31
CA GLN A 139 64.08 -23.77 25.53
C GLN A 139 63.11 -24.54 24.65
#